data_AF-A0A2N4WR67-F1
#
_entry.id   AF-A0A2N4WR67-F1
#
_cell.length_a   1.000
_cell.length_b   1.000
_cell.length_c   1.000
_cell.angle_alpha   90.00
_cell.angle_beta   90.00
_cell.angle_gamma   90.00
#
_symmetry.space_group_name_H-M   'P 1'
#
loop_
_entity.id
_entity.type
_entity.pdbx_description
1 polymer ?
#
loop_
_entity_poly.entity_id
_entity_poly.type
_entity_poly.pdbx_seq_one_letter_code
_entity_poly.pdbx_strand_id
1 'polypeptide(L)' 'MALDAALEGAIKQAVAEGKQSPAVAERMIAWLEALGDGDVSPEQKDAFYARLMGAVTGGENSDAD' A
#
# COMPACT_ATOMS: atom_id res chain seq x y z
N MET A 1 7.32 -3.18 -11.85
CA MET A 1 6.23 -3.65 -12.76
C MET A 1 4.89 -3.22 -12.15
N ALA A 2 3.90 -2.80 -12.93
CA ALA A 2 2.58 -2.48 -12.37
C ALA A 2 1.88 -3.73 -11.82
N LEU A 3 1.26 -3.63 -10.64
CA LEU A 3 0.48 -4.73 -10.05
C LEU A 3 -0.74 -5.04 -10.94
N ASP A 4 -1.07 -6.32 -11.10
CA ASP A 4 -2.27 -6.73 -11.84
C ASP A 4 -3.55 -6.22 -11.16
N ALA A 5 -4.47 -5.64 -11.95
CA ALA A 5 -5.69 -5.01 -11.43
C ALA A 5 -6.65 -6.02 -10.77
N ALA A 6 -6.66 -7.28 -11.22
CA ALA A 6 -7.48 -8.32 -10.58
C ALA A 6 -6.90 -8.70 -9.22
N LEU A 7 -5.57 -8.70 -9.08
CA LEU A 7 -4.89 -8.91 -7.79
C LEU A 7 -5.15 -7.75 -6.82
N GLU A 8 -5.05 -6.50 -7.30
CA GLU A 8 -5.38 -5.32 -6.48
C GLU A 8 -6.82 -5.37 -5.96
N GLY A 9 -7.77 -5.71 -6.84
CA GLY A 9 -9.18 -5.91 -6.48
C GLY A 9 -9.39 -7.03 -5.45
N ALA A 10 -8.70 -8.16 -5.62
CA ALA A 10 -8.78 -9.28 -4.68
C ALA A 10 -8.25 -8.92 -3.28
N ILE A 11 -7.16 -8.13 -3.19
CA ILE A 11 -6.62 -7.65 -1.91
C ILE A 11 -7.62 -6.74 -1.21
N LYS A 12 -8.19 -5.77 -1.94
CA LYS A 12 -9.20 -4.85 -1.40
C LYS A 12 -10.43 -5.61 -0.90
N GLN A 13 -10.90 -6.59 -1.65
CA GLN A 13 -12.04 -7.42 -1.28
C GLN A 13 -11.74 -8.26 -0.02
N ALA A 14 -10.58 -8.94 0.04
CA ALA A 14 -10.21 -9.76 1.20
C ALA A 14 -10.09 -8.93 2.49
N VAL A 15 -9.55 -7.71 2.40
CA VAL A 15 -9.46 -6.77 3.53
C VAL A 15 -10.84 -6.33 4.00
N ALA A 16 -11.75 -6.02 3.07
CA ALA A 16 -13.12 -5.66 3.37
C ALA A 16 -13.90 -6.82 4.03
N GLU A 17 -13.78 -8.04 3.50
CA GLU A 17 -14.39 -9.26 4.06
C GLU A 17 -13.84 -9.57 5.46
N GLY A 18 -12.55 -9.34 5.68
CA GLY A 18 -11.88 -9.45 6.97
C GLY A 18 -12.25 -8.33 7.96
N LYS A 19 -13.12 -7.38 7.58
CA LYS A 19 -13.47 -6.16 8.36
C LYS A 19 -12.24 -5.38 8.82
N GLN A 20 -11.17 -5.43 8.04
CA GLN A 20 -9.94 -4.72 8.33
C GLN A 20 -10.02 -3.31 7.73
N SER A 21 -9.16 -2.42 8.24
CA SER A 21 -9.07 -1.06 7.70
C SER A 21 -8.62 -1.10 6.23
N PRO A 22 -9.21 -0.30 5.33
CA PRO A 22 -8.74 -0.16 3.95
C PRO A 22 -7.25 0.17 3.83
N ALA A 23 -6.66 0.82 4.84
CA ALA A 23 -5.23 1.08 4.93
C ALA A 23 -4.37 -0.20 4.88
N VAL A 24 -4.91 -1.35 5.28
CA VAL A 24 -4.24 -2.65 5.19
C VAL A 24 -4.11 -3.08 3.72
N ALA A 25 -5.16 -2.90 2.92
CA ALA A 25 -5.12 -3.23 1.49
C ALA A 25 -4.08 -2.37 0.77
N GLU A 26 -4.10 -1.06 1.01
CA GLU A 26 -3.17 -0.10 0.41
C GLU A 26 -1.71 -0.42 0.80
N ARG A 27 -1.44 -0.82 2.05
CA ARG A 27 -0.11 -1.26 2.48
C ARG A 27 0.34 -2.54 1.78
N MET A 28 -0.55 -3.52 1.63
CA MET A 28 -0.23 -4.77 0.95
C MET A 28 0.04 -4.55 -0.54
N ILE A 29 -0.76 -3.71 -1.21
CA ILE A 29 -0.56 -3.33 -2.61
C ILE A 29 0.80 -2.64 -2.78
N ALA A 30 1.10 -1.63 -1.97
CA ALA A 30 2.37 -0.91 -2.03
C ALA A 30 3.58 -1.82 -1.80
N TRP A 31 3.46 -2.81 -0.90
CA TRP A 31 4.52 -3.79 -0.66
C TRP A 31 4.73 -4.74 -1.84
N LEU A 32 3.64 -5.22 -2.46
CA LEU A 32 3.69 -6.12 -3.62
C LEU A 32 4.25 -5.42 -4.87
N GLU A 33 3.89 -4.16 -5.09
CA GLU A 33 4.48 -3.32 -6.13
C GLU A 33 6.01 -3.18 -5.93
N ALA A 34 6.44 -2.96 -4.69
CA ALA A 34 7.86 -2.83 -4.35
C ALA A 34 8.65 -4.14 -4.50
N LEU A 35 8.02 -5.29 -4.29
CA LEU A 35 8.63 -6.61 -4.48
C LEU A 35 8.74 -7.02 -5.95
N GLY A 36 7.79 -6.59 -6.80
CA GLY A 36 7.77 -6.90 -8.23
C GLY A 36 8.91 -6.23 -9.02
N ASP A 37 9.47 -5.14 -8.50
CA ASP A 37 10.67 -4.50 -9.03
C ASP A 37 11.93 -5.06 -8.37
N GLY A 38 12.19 -6.37 -8.54
CA GLY A 38 13.39 -7.06 -8.03
C GLY A 38 14.72 -6.58 -8.63
N ASP A 39 15.01 -5.27 -8.58
CA ASP A 39 16.31 -4.60 -8.63
C ASP A 39 16.12 -3.13 -8.17
N VAL A 40 15.58 -2.93 -6.97
CA VAL A 40 15.21 -1.58 -6.49
C VAL A 40 16.47 -0.81 -6.10
N SER A 41 16.79 0.23 -6.89
CA SER A 41 17.89 1.17 -6.59
C SER A 41 17.66 1.86 -5.24
N PRO A 42 18.71 2.31 -4.52
CA PRO A 42 18.56 2.95 -3.21
C PRO A 42 17.54 4.11 -3.19
N GLU A 43 17.49 4.90 -4.26
CA GLU A 43 16.57 6.03 -4.41
C GLU A 43 15.10 5.61 -4.47
N GLN A 44 14.82 4.45 -5.09
CA GLN A 44 13.48 3.88 -5.15
C GLN A 44 13.06 3.29 -3.78
N LYS A 45 14.02 2.82 -2.98
CA LYS A 45 13.77 2.43 -1.58
C LYS A 45 13.43 3.62 -0.70
N ASP A 46 14.09 4.75 -0.88
CA ASP A 46 13.78 5.99 -0.14
C ASP A 46 12.40 6.55 -0.53
N ALA A 47 12.07 6.55 -1.82
CA ALA A 47 10.74 6.92 -2.30
C ALA A 47 9.64 5.99 -1.78
N PHE A 48 9.93 4.68 -1.72
CA PHE A 48 9.06 3.68 -1.09
C PHE A 48 8.86 3.96 0.40
N TYR A 49 9.94 4.21 1.14
CA TYR A 49 9.87 4.48 2.58
C TYR A 49 9.08 5.76 2.86
N ALA A 50 9.28 6.82 2.07
CA ALA A 50 8.50 8.05 2.18
C ALA A 50 7.00 7.82 1.92
N ARG A 51 6.66 7.01 0.91
CA ARG A 51 5.25 6.70 0.56
C ARG A 51 4.59 5.81 1.61
N LEU A 52 5.29 4.79 2.10
CA LEU A 52 4.83 3.93 3.19
C LEU A 52 4.62 4.73 4.48
N MET A 53 5.59 5.59 4.85
CA MET A 53 5.47 6.43 6.03
C MET A 53 4.34 7.44 5.90
N GLY A 54 4.13 8.05 4.72
CA GLY A 54 2.98 8.95 4.47
C GLY A 54 1.62 8.25 4.62
N ALA A 55 1.51 7.00 4.18
CA ALA A 55 0.30 6.19 4.39
C ALA A 55 0.12 5.73 5.84
N VAL A 56 1.21 5.65 6.62
CA VAL A 56 1.19 5.32 8.05
C VAL A 56 0.83 6.53 8.90
N THR A 57 1.38 7.72 8.60
CA THR A 57 1.19 8.94 9.41
C THR A 57 0.00 9.80 8.95
N GLY A 58 -0.44 9.68 7.69
CA GLY A 58 -1.59 10.41 7.15
C GLY A 58 -2.97 9.87 7.57
N GLY A 59 -3.02 8.78 8.33
CA GLY A 59 -4.26 8.16 8.81
C GLY A 59 -4.84 8.75 10.10
N GLU A 60 -4.16 9.70 10.75
CA GLU A 60 -4.57 10.26 12.05
C GLU A 60 -5.30 11.61 11.99
N ASN A 61 -5.57 12.18 10.80
CA ASN A 61 -6.10 13.55 10.72
C ASN A 61 -7.38 13.72 9.87
N SER A 62 -8.32 12.78 9.97
CA SER A 62 -9.64 12.94 9.33
C SER A 62 -10.79 12.57 10.26
N ASP A 63 -10.78 13.14 11.47
CA ASP A 63 -11.96 13.24 12.33
C ASP A 63 -11.99 14.64 12.97
N ALA A 64 -12.54 15.61 12.23
CA ALA A 64 -13.08 16.88 12.74
C ALA A 64 -13.67 17.68 11.56
N ASP A 65 -14.88 17.31 11.12
CA ASP A 65 -15.99 18.26 10.91
C ASP A 65 -17.33 17.50 10.91
#